data_AF-A0A0M8X804-F1
#
_entry.id   AF-A0A0M8X804-F1
#
_cell.length_a   1.000
_cell.length_b   1.000
_cell.length_c   1.000
_cell.angle_alpha   90.00
_cell.angle_beta   90.00
_cell.angle_gamma   90.00
#
_symmetry.space_group_name_H-M   'P 1'
#
loop_
_entity.id
_entity.type
_entity.pdbx_description
1 polymer ?
#
loop_
_entity_poly.entity_id
_entity_poly.type
_entity_poly.pdbx_seq_one_letter_code
_entity_poly.pdbx_strand_id
1 'polypeptide(L)'
;MTQTLPPLTTEPAALSVAGAGLLQYEVGPVLIGAGADATVVIVTPGDNVGGSGVQDSAKVLLHGDFGPALHPRFEFQGALPVHLFVRLGQGCLPLGTARCRASAPAHLNHFELELDQPLSRVMLDAVRPVPAPGPVPGVEWVDLVETDPIKALESFVLGWFPAEETKPAEDGSTAGEPGSLPESLAAFHRLARLRPALYRFHDPVLKQPERAHGPLGDRLVFAVWNGASMDWSIPWPSQGPDEADPPVWHTEDPDDADPETILEEEPMSRFLLQFTLFQAQIAAPYHARTYSTPTARLDALWNMLRPVPLSPFLPTYEAEKFFVAPGLLAMVSSDENETVVSFGALHRGTLTPLLAHGFHWFQFDG
;
A
#
# COMPACT_ATOMS: atom_id res chain seq x y z
N MET A 1 -23.19 24.37 -4.39
CA MET A 1 -24.45 23.59 -4.40
C MET A 1 -24.24 22.40 -3.48
N THR A 2 -25.05 22.26 -2.43
CA THR A 2 -25.01 21.09 -1.53
C THR A 2 -25.49 19.88 -2.32
N GLN A 3 -24.56 18.99 -2.70
CA GLN A 3 -24.92 17.74 -3.38
C GLN A 3 -25.67 16.84 -2.38
N THR A 4 -26.93 16.55 -2.66
CA THR A 4 -27.77 15.64 -1.88
C THR A 4 -27.69 14.23 -2.44
N LEU A 5 -27.77 13.22 -1.58
CA LEU A 5 -27.83 11.82 -2.01
C LEU A 5 -29.01 11.59 -2.96
N PRO A 6 -28.85 10.73 -3.99
CA PRO A 6 -29.98 10.28 -4.80
C PRO A 6 -30.99 9.49 -3.94
N PRO A 7 -32.26 9.43 -4.35
CA PRO A 7 -33.26 8.67 -3.61
C PRO A 7 -32.90 7.19 -3.55
N LEU A 8 -33.12 6.58 -2.38
CA LEU A 8 -32.96 5.14 -2.22
C LEU A 8 -34.03 4.39 -3.01
N THR A 9 -33.66 3.25 -3.56
CA THR A 9 -34.58 2.30 -4.19
C THR A 9 -34.67 1.03 -3.38
N THR A 10 -35.70 0.22 -3.59
CA THR A 10 -35.76 -1.12 -2.98
C THR A 10 -34.83 -2.08 -3.73
N GLU A 11 -34.33 -3.12 -3.05
CA GLU A 11 -33.47 -4.12 -3.69
C GLU A 11 -34.14 -4.80 -4.92
N PRO A 12 -35.44 -5.20 -4.87
CA PRO A 12 -36.12 -5.73 -6.05
C PRO A 12 -36.19 -4.71 -7.21
N ALA A 13 -36.38 -3.43 -6.90
CA ALA A 13 -36.39 -2.38 -7.91
C ALA A 13 -34.99 -2.14 -8.52
N ALA A 14 -33.93 -2.22 -7.72
CA ALA A 14 -32.55 -2.18 -8.22
C ALA A 14 -32.27 -3.35 -9.17
N LEU A 15 -32.62 -4.58 -8.77
CA LEU A 15 -32.43 -5.78 -9.60
C LEU A 15 -33.26 -5.76 -10.89
N SER A 16 -34.43 -5.11 -10.88
CA SER A 16 -35.28 -5.01 -12.07
C SER A 16 -34.62 -4.26 -13.24
N VAL A 17 -33.57 -3.48 -12.98
CA VAL A 17 -32.75 -2.79 -14.00
C VAL A 17 -32.04 -3.78 -14.92
N ALA A 18 -31.77 -5.02 -14.47
CA ALA A 18 -31.15 -6.04 -15.30
C ALA A 18 -32.02 -6.45 -16.50
N GLY A 19 -33.33 -6.21 -16.41
CA GLY A 19 -34.29 -6.49 -17.48
C GLY A 19 -34.80 -7.93 -17.50
N ALA A 20 -35.30 -8.34 -18.67
CA ALA A 20 -35.89 -9.66 -18.85
C ALA A 20 -34.87 -10.80 -18.62
N GLY A 21 -35.35 -11.94 -18.12
CA GLY A 21 -34.51 -13.11 -17.88
C GLY A 21 -33.51 -12.93 -16.72
N LEU A 22 -33.79 -12.03 -15.78
CA LEU A 22 -32.97 -11.80 -14.58
C LEU A 22 -32.64 -13.12 -13.88
N LEU A 23 -31.34 -13.40 -13.77
CA LEU A 23 -30.75 -14.42 -12.92
C LEU A 23 -29.99 -13.73 -11.78
N GLN A 24 -30.13 -14.24 -10.56
CA GLN A 24 -29.47 -13.69 -9.37
C GLN A 24 -28.35 -14.62 -8.91
N TYR A 25 -27.23 -14.02 -8.52
CA TYR A 25 -26.04 -14.70 -8.02
C TYR A 25 -25.54 -14.02 -6.76
N GLU A 26 -25.31 -14.80 -5.72
CA GLU A 26 -24.67 -14.34 -4.50
C GLU A 26 -23.19 -14.73 -4.53
N VAL A 27 -22.31 -13.73 -4.47
CA VAL A 27 -20.85 -13.91 -4.46
C VAL A 27 -20.31 -13.25 -3.20
N GLY A 28 -20.27 -14.01 -2.11
CA GLY A 28 -19.93 -13.49 -0.79
C GLY A 28 -20.93 -12.39 -0.37
N PRO A 29 -20.47 -11.16 -0.04
CA PRO A 29 -21.36 -10.04 0.31
C PRO A 29 -22.01 -9.35 -0.89
N VAL A 30 -21.65 -9.74 -2.12
CA VAL A 30 -22.11 -9.10 -3.36
C VAL A 30 -23.31 -9.86 -3.93
N LEU A 31 -24.36 -9.13 -4.30
CA LEU A 31 -25.49 -9.66 -5.05
C LEU A 31 -25.43 -9.16 -6.50
N ILE A 32 -25.51 -10.08 -7.46
CA ILE A 32 -25.44 -9.79 -8.88
C ILE A 32 -26.72 -10.21 -9.57
N GLY A 33 -27.36 -9.29 -10.29
CA GLY A 33 -28.46 -9.56 -11.20
C GLY A 33 -27.99 -9.50 -12.64
N ALA A 34 -28.05 -10.60 -13.38
CA ALA A 34 -27.69 -10.64 -14.80
C ALA A 34 -28.96 -10.83 -15.65
N GLY A 35 -29.27 -9.87 -16.52
CA GLY A 35 -30.43 -9.94 -17.40
C GLY A 35 -30.08 -9.55 -18.84
N ALA A 36 -31.12 -9.35 -19.65
CA ALA A 36 -30.98 -9.00 -21.06
C ALA A 36 -30.45 -7.57 -21.28
N ASP A 37 -30.78 -6.64 -20.40
CA ASP A 37 -30.53 -5.21 -20.61
C ASP A 37 -29.26 -4.72 -19.89
N ALA A 38 -28.93 -5.35 -18.75
CA ALA A 38 -27.79 -4.95 -17.94
C ALA A 38 -27.30 -6.05 -16.98
N THR A 39 -26.13 -5.80 -16.41
CA THR A 39 -25.67 -6.43 -15.17
C THR A 39 -25.89 -5.47 -14.01
N VAL A 40 -26.54 -5.90 -12.94
CA VAL A 40 -26.73 -5.13 -11.70
C VAL A 40 -25.82 -5.71 -10.64
N VAL A 41 -25.08 -4.87 -9.94
CA VAL A 41 -24.21 -5.26 -8.84
C VAL A 41 -24.60 -4.47 -7.59
N ILE A 42 -24.89 -5.17 -6.51
CA ILE A 42 -25.25 -4.60 -5.21
C ILE A 42 -24.21 -5.04 -4.19
N VAL A 43 -23.46 -4.08 -3.65
CA VAL A 43 -22.44 -4.31 -2.61
C VAL A 43 -22.90 -3.81 -1.25
N THR A 44 -22.28 -4.28 -0.18
CA THR A 44 -22.49 -3.72 1.16
C THR A 44 -21.62 -2.49 1.39
N PRO A 45 -22.09 -1.49 2.16
CA PRO A 45 -21.27 -0.37 2.59
C PRO A 45 -20.18 -0.87 3.55
N GLY A 46 -19.05 -0.18 3.56
CA GLY A 46 -17.94 -0.51 4.45
C GLY A 46 -16.61 0.03 3.97
N ASP A 47 -15.65 0.09 4.88
CA ASP A 47 -14.27 0.53 4.62
C ASP A 47 -13.34 -0.69 4.57
N ASN A 48 -13.67 -1.65 3.71
CA ASN A 48 -12.95 -2.92 3.59
C ASN A 48 -11.92 -2.82 2.47
N VAL A 49 -10.71 -2.35 2.79
CA VAL A 49 -9.58 -2.28 1.85
C VAL A 49 -9.32 -3.65 1.24
N GLY A 50 -9.31 -3.73 -0.10
CA GLY A 50 -9.05 -4.97 -0.82
C GLY A 50 -10.17 -6.01 -0.73
N GLY A 51 -11.30 -5.69 -0.10
CA GLY A 51 -12.51 -6.51 -0.08
C GLY A 51 -13.51 -6.09 -1.15
N SER A 52 -14.56 -6.87 -1.34
CA SER A 52 -15.68 -6.47 -2.21
C SER A 52 -16.36 -5.22 -1.69
N GLY A 53 -16.49 -4.19 -2.53
CA GLY A 53 -17.12 -2.92 -2.17
C GLY A 53 -16.53 -1.73 -2.90
N VAL A 54 -17.06 -0.54 -2.59
CA VAL A 54 -16.52 0.74 -3.09
C VAL A 54 -15.12 0.93 -2.49
N GLN A 55 -14.12 1.17 -3.34
CA GLN A 55 -12.72 1.36 -2.93
C GLN A 55 -12.32 2.83 -2.88
N ASP A 56 -12.82 3.65 -3.80
CA ASP A 56 -12.60 5.10 -3.83
C ASP A 56 -13.75 5.80 -4.58
N SER A 57 -13.59 7.07 -4.94
CA SER A 57 -14.64 7.79 -5.67
C SER A 57 -14.93 7.25 -7.07
N ALA A 58 -14.01 6.53 -7.71
CA ALA A 58 -14.12 6.05 -9.08
C ALA A 58 -14.17 4.51 -9.17
N LYS A 59 -13.80 3.77 -8.12
CA LYS A 59 -13.58 2.32 -8.19
C LYS A 59 -14.47 1.52 -7.26
N VAL A 60 -14.96 0.39 -7.76
CA VAL A 60 -15.60 -0.68 -7.00
C VAL A 60 -14.88 -1.99 -7.30
N LEU A 61 -14.47 -2.70 -6.24
CA LEU A 61 -13.80 -3.99 -6.35
C LEU A 61 -14.79 -5.10 -6.03
N LEU A 62 -14.76 -6.18 -6.80
CA LEU A 62 -15.57 -7.37 -6.56
C LEU A 62 -14.63 -8.56 -6.38
N HIS A 63 -14.59 -9.15 -5.19
CA HIS A 63 -13.87 -10.38 -4.88
C HIS A 63 -14.82 -11.57 -4.74
N GLY A 64 -14.37 -12.73 -5.22
CA GLY A 64 -15.07 -14.00 -5.02
C GLY A 64 -14.96 -14.93 -6.22
N ASP A 65 -15.63 -16.08 -6.11
CA ASP A 65 -15.71 -17.07 -7.18
C ASP A 65 -16.86 -16.74 -8.13
N PHE A 66 -16.54 -16.03 -9.20
CA PHE A 66 -17.49 -15.66 -10.26
C PHE A 66 -17.51 -16.78 -11.29
N GLY A 67 -18.25 -17.87 -11.02
CA GLY A 67 -18.32 -19.01 -11.94
C GLY A 67 -18.60 -18.63 -13.42
N PRO A 68 -18.47 -19.58 -14.34
CA PRO A 68 -18.40 -19.32 -15.80
C PRO A 68 -19.58 -18.54 -16.40
N ALA A 69 -20.74 -18.53 -15.73
CA ALA A 69 -21.90 -17.74 -16.15
C ALA A 69 -21.74 -16.22 -15.97
N LEU A 70 -20.89 -15.78 -15.03
CA LEU A 70 -20.68 -14.37 -14.71
C LEU A 70 -19.47 -13.77 -15.41
N HIS A 71 -18.45 -14.56 -15.76
CA HIS A 71 -17.26 -14.07 -16.47
C HIS A 71 -17.59 -13.21 -17.70
N PRO A 72 -18.48 -13.62 -18.64
CA PRO A 72 -18.80 -12.82 -19.82
C PRO A 72 -19.44 -11.47 -19.50
N ARG A 73 -20.01 -11.30 -18.29
CA ARG A 73 -20.65 -10.06 -17.84
C ARG A 73 -19.65 -8.99 -17.42
N PHE A 74 -18.42 -9.38 -17.12
CA PHE A 74 -17.33 -8.52 -16.67
C PHE A 74 -16.13 -8.53 -17.63
N GLU A 75 -16.33 -8.98 -18.86
CA GLU A 75 -15.31 -8.85 -19.89
C GLU A 75 -14.98 -7.37 -20.17
N PHE A 76 -13.70 -7.11 -20.45
CA PHE A 76 -13.25 -5.78 -20.83
C PHE A 76 -13.99 -5.32 -22.09
N GLN A 77 -14.64 -4.15 -22.02
CA GLN A 77 -15.54 -3.64 -23.06
C GLN A 77 -16.79 -4.49 -23.33
N GLY A 78 -17.28 -5.22 -22.31
CA GLY A 78 -18.55 -5.93 -22.38
C GLY A 78 -19.68 -5.05 -22.92
N ALA A 79 -20.57 -5.65 -23.71
CA ALA A 79 -21.59 -4.92 -24.48
C ALA A 79 -22.72 -4.31 -23.63
N LEU A 80 -22.88 -4.75 -22.38
CA LEU A 80 -23.97 -4.34 -21.50
C LEU A 80 -23.45 -3.48 -20.33
N PRO A 81 -24.17 -2.43 -19.94
CA PRO A 81 -23.78 -1.59 -18.80
C PRO A 81 -23.83 -2.38 -17.48
N VAL A 82 -22.90 -2.07 -16.58
CA VAL A 82 -22.93 -2.53 -15.19
C VAL A 82 -23.51 -1.43 -14.32
N HIS A 83 -24.71 -1.64 -13.77
CA HIS A 83 -25.33 -0.73 -12.82
C HIS A 83 -24.93 -1.07 -11.40
N LEU A 84 -24.42 -0.08 -10.65
CA LEU A 84 -23.91 -0.27 -9.30
C LEU A 84 -24.86 0.32 -8.26
N PHE A 85 -25.05 -0.44 -7.19
CA PHE A 85 -25.81 -0.03 -6.01
C PHE A 85 -25.08 -0.42 -4.72
N VAL A 86 -25.34 0.33 -3.65
CA VAL A 86 -24.90 -0.02 -2.30
C VAL A 86 -26.11 -0.25 -1.42
N ARG A 87 -26.15 -1.39 -0.71
CA ARG A 87 -27.22 -1.74 0.22
C ARG A 87 -27.06 -0.98 1.55
N LEU A 88 -27.81 0.10 1.73
CA LEU A 88 -27.93 0.80 3.00
C LEU A 88 -29.10 0.22 3.82
N GLY A 89 -29.17 0.52 5.11
CA GLY A 89 -30.19 -0.03 6.00
C GLY A 89 -31.65 0.27 5.60
N GLN A 90 -31.89 1.29 4.78
CA GLN A 90 -33.22 1.71 4.32
C GLN A 90 -33.49 1.42 2.84
N GLY A 91 -32.53 0.82 2.11
CA GLY A 91 -32.65 0.54 0.68
C GLY A 91 -31.31 0.60 -0.05
N CYS A 92 -31.35 0.47 -1.37
CA CYS A 92 -30.19 0.52 -2.25
C CYS A 92 -29.96 1.95 -2.75
N LEU A 93 -28.76 2.49 -2.53
CA LEU A 93 -28.31 3.75 -3.09
C LEU A 93 -27.74 3.51 -4.50
N PRO A 94 -28.27 4.14 -5.57
CA PRO A 94 -27.68 4.03 -6.90
C PRO A 94 -26.35 4.81 -6.96
N LEU A 95 -25.32 4.17 -7.51
CA LEU A 95 -23.99 4.76 -7.74
C LEU A 95 -23.77 5.22 -9.18
N GLY A 96 -24.59 4.74 -10.11
CA GLY A 96 -24.43 4.99 -11.54
C GLY A 96 -24.03 3.72 -12.30
N THR A 97 -23.36 3.92 -13.43
CA THR A 97 -22.86 2.85 -14.29
C THR A 97 -21.34 2.75 -14.21
N ALA A 98 -20.83 1.54 -14.44
CA ALA A 98 -19.41 1.25 -14.47
C ALA A 98 -19.04 0.31 -15.61
N ARG A 99 -17.74 0.21 -15.84
CA ARG A 99 -17.12 -0.70 -16.81
C ARG A 99 -16.04 -1.50 -16.11
N CYS A 100 -15.84 -2.75 -16.52
CA CYS A 100 -14.71 -3.52 -16.02
C CYS A 100 -13.41 -3.00 -16.62
N ARG A 101 -12.44 -2.67 -15.77
CA ARG A 101 -11.13 -2.18 -16.17
C ARG A 101 -10.16 -3.36 -16.23
N ALA A 102 -9.97 -3.89 -17.44
CA ALA A 102 -9.25 -5.14 -17.74
C ALA A 102 -9.78 -6.37 -16.98
N SER A 103 -9.69 -7.55 -17.60
CA SER A 103 -9.76 -8.78 -16.82
C SER A 103 -8.41 -8.92 -16.15
N ALA A 104 -8.38 -8.94 -14.81
CA ALA A 104 -7.23 -9.50 -14.12
C ALA A 104 -6.96 -10.90 -14.73
N PRO A 105 -5.70 -11.33 -14.91
CA PRO A 105 -5.41 -12.66 -15.42
C PRO A 105 -6.18 -13.72 -14.61
N ALA A 106 -6.66 -14.79 -15.26
CA ALA A 106 -7.68 -15.72 -14.74
C ALA A 106 -7.43 -16.37 -13.36
N HIS A 107 -6.24 -16.18 -12.78
CA HIS A 107 -5.90 -16.61 -11.42
C HIS A 107 -6.29 -15.59 -10.33
N LEU A 108 -6.64 -14.36 -10.70
CA LEU A 108 -7.10 -13.33 -9.80
C LEU A 108 -8.63 -13.38 -9.74
N ASN A 109 -9.15 -13.93 -8.63
CA ASN A 109 -10.58 -14.05 -8.34
C ASN A 109 -11.21 -12.69 -7.97
N HIS A 110 -10.99 -11.67 -8.79
CA HIS A 110 -11.58 -10.35 -8.62
C HIS A 110 -11.82 -9.61 -9.95
N PHE A 111 -12.75 -8.65 -9.90
CA PHE A 111 -13.01 -7.67 -10.96
C PHE A 111 -12.92 -6.25 -10.41
N GLU A 112 -12.18 -5.39 -11.11
CA GLU A 112 -12.15 -3.94 -10.85
C GLU A 112 -13.14 -3.24 -11.78
N LEU A 113 -14.11 -2.54 -11.19
CA LEU A 113 -15.11 -1.75 -11.91
C LEU A 113 -14.79 -0.26 -11.75
N GLU A 114 -14.64 0.43 -12.88
CA GLU A 114 -14.45 1.88 -12.96
C GLU A 114 -15.78 2.55 -13.27
N LEU A 115 -16.23 3.45 -12.40
CA LEU A 115 -17.44 4.23 -12.54
C LEU A 115 -17.31 5.22 -13.71
N ASP A 116 -18.35 5.33 -14.52
CA ASP A 116 -18.40 6.31 -15.63
C ASP A 116 -18.33 7.76 -15.13
N GLN A 117 -18.76 8.00 -13.89
CA GLN A 117 -18.68 9.29 -13.19
C GLN A 117 -18.22 9.07 -11.75
N PRO A 118 -17.21 9.81 -11.26
CA PRO A 118 -16.80 9.72 -9.88
C PRO A 118 -17.93 10.07 -8.91
N LEU A 119 -18.00 9.34 -7.80
CA LEU A 119 -18.92 9.61 -6.69
C LEU A 119 -18.63 10.99 -6.09
N SER A 120 -19.71 11.69 -5.75
CA SER A 120 -19.59 12.85 -4.88
C SER A 120 -19.06 12.44 -3.51
N ARG A 121 -18.44 13.40 -2.80
CA ARG A 121 -17.98 13.17 -1.42
C ARG A 121 -19.10 12.70 -0.49
N VAL A 122 -20.28 13.31 -0.62
CA VAL A 122 -21.46 12.95 0.20
C VAL A 122 -21.90 11.50 -0.06
N MET A 123 -21.84 11.04 -1.32
CA MET A 123 -22.11 9.64 -1.64
C MET A 123 -21.02 8.70 -1.11
N LEU A 124 -19.75 9.07 -1.30
CA LEU A 124 -18.62 8.26 -0.82
C LEU A 124 -18.66 8.09 0.70
N ASP A 125 -18.90 9.16 1.46
CA ASP A 125 -19.01 9.11 2.92
C ASP A 125 -20.24 8.33 3.40
N ALA A 126 -21.30 8.24 2.58
CA ALA A 126 -22.49 7.44 2.91
C ALA A 126 -22.27 5.93 2.70
N VAL A 127 -21.49 5.55 1.68
CA VAL A 127 -21.25 4.13 1.31
C VAL A 127 -19.97 3.56 1.90
N ARG A 128 -19.02 4.44 2.21
CA ARG A 128 -17.81 4.16 2.99
C ARG A 128 -17.79 5.16 4.14
N PRO A 129 -18.53 4.91 5.24
CA PRO A 129 -18.45 5.78 6.39
C PRO A 129 -17.03 5.77 6.94
N VAL A 130 -16.42 6.95 7.08
CA VAL A 130 -15.08 7.09 7.65
C VAL A 130 -15.18 6.86 9.16
N PRO A 131 -14.63 5.76 9.71
CA PRO A 131 -14.60 5.59 11.16
C PRO A 131 -13.74 6.69 11.78
N ALA A 132 -14.07 7.10 13.02
CA ALA A 132 -13.18 7.97 13.77
C ALA A 132 -11.80 7.29 13.83
N PRO A 133 -10.69 8.01 13.51
CA PRO A 133 -9.38 7.41 13.54
C PRO A 133 -9.14 6.85 14.95
N GLY A 134 -8.73 5.58 15.01
CA GLY A 134 -8.31 4.96 16.25
C GLY A 134 -7.03 5.61 16.79
N PRO A 135 -6.42 5.05 17.84
CA PRO A 135 -5.09 5.45 18.26
C PRO A 135 -4.12 5.32 17.08
N VAL A 136 -3.49 6.43 16.70
CA VAL A 136 -2.45 6.47 15.65
C VAL A 136 -1.06 6.50 16.30
N PRO A 137 -0.04 5.89 15.67
CA PRO A 137 1.33 6.00 16.14
C PRO A 137 1.79 7.46 16.09
N GLY A 138 2.51 7.89 17.14
CA GLY A 138 3.16 9.19 17.18
C GLY A 138 4.42 9.27 16.31
N VAL A 139 5.05 10.45 16.31
CA VAL A 139 6.22 10.77 15.46
C VAL A 139 7.48 11.12 16.26
N GLU A 140 7.49 10.78 17.55
CA GLU A 140 8.58 11.04 18.49
C GLU A 140 9.83 10.21 18.16
N TRP A 141 9.66 9.07 17.47
CA TRP A 141 10.78 8.26 16.99
C TRP A 141 11.70 9.01 16.02
N VAL A 142 11.20 10.06 15.36
CA VAL A 142 11.99 10.89 14.45
C VAL A 142 13.13 11.61 15.20
N ASP A 143 12.95 11.92 16.48
CA ASP A 143 14.00 12.52 17.33
C ASP A 143 15.18 11.57 17.59
N LEU A 144 15.00 10.27 17.35
CA LEU A 144 16.03 9.25 17.59
C LEU A 144 16.85 8.94 16.33
N VAL A 145 16.42 9.38 15.14
CA VAL A 145 16.98 8.91 13.86
C VAL A 145 18.47 9.22 13.70
N GLU A 146 18.94 10.37 14.18
CA GLU A 146 20.36 10.77 14.12
C GLU A 146 21.21 10.14 15.23
N THR A 147 20.64 9.89 16.40
CA THR A 147 21.40 9.47 17.60
C THR A 147 21.33 7.97 17.89
N ASP A 148 20.21 7.32 17.55
CA ASP A 148 19.91 5.92 17.81
C ASP A 148 18.90 5.38 16.76
N PRO A 149 19.36 5.17 15.51
CA PRO A 149 18.51 4.73 14.40
C PRO A 149 17.89 3.35 14.62
N ILE A 150 18.54 2.47 15.39
CA ILE A 150 17.99 1.15 15.73
C ILE A 150 16.75 1.31 16.61
N LYS A 151 16.79 2.20 17.61
CA LYS A 151 15.64 2.49 18.46
C LYS A 151 14.56 3.29 17.73
N ALA A 152 14.94 4.16 16.79
CA ALA A 152 13.99 4.82 15.90
C ALA A 152 13.19 3.79 15.08
N LEU A 153 13.87 2.82 14.46
CA LEU A 153 13.26 1.69 13.75
C LEU A 153 12.34 0.88 14.66
N GLU A 154 12.80 0.49 15.85
CA GLU A 154 11.98 -0.23 16.82
C GLU A 154 10.70 0.53 17.17
N SER A 155 10.82 1.81 17.53
CA SER A 155 9.67 2.63 17.91
C SER A 155 8.69 2.83 16.75
N PHE A 156 9.19 3.04 15.53
CA PHE A 156 8.34 3.13 14.34
C PHE A 156 7.60 1.81 14.09
N VAL A 157 8.32 0.68 14.05
CA VAL A 157 7.76 -0.64 13.73
C VAL A 157 6.70 -1.06 14.75
N LEU A 158 6.97 -0.90 16.04
CA LEU A 158 6.05 -1.30 17.09
C LEU A 158 4.75 -0.48 17.09
N GLY A 159 4.80 0.76 16.62
CA GLY A 159 3.64 1.65 16.49
C GLY A 159 2.88 1.50 15.17
N TRP A 160 3.58 1.32 14.05
CA TRP A 160 2.97 1.25 12.72
C TRP A 160 2.36 -0.12 12.42
N PHE A 161 3.06 -1.20 12.79
CA PHE A 161 2.60 -2.56 12.53
C PHE A 161 1.91 -3.14 13.76
N PRO A 162 0.66 -3.63 13.64
CA PRO A 162 -0.02 -4.27 14.75
C PRO A 162 0.70 -5.56 15.17
N ALA A 163 0.60 -5.90 16.46
CA ALA A 163 1.01 -7.21 16.94
C ALA A 163 0.05 -8.26 16.36
N GLU A 164 0.59 -9.35 15.83
CA GLU A 164 -0.20 -10.48 15.36
C GLU A 164 -0.24 -11.57 16.42
N GLU A 165 -1.41 -12.19 16.60
CA GLU A 165 -1.53 -13.42 17.38
C GLU A 165 -0.75 -14.53 16.67
N THR A 166 0.51 -14.70 17.07
CA THR A 166 1.33 -15.79 16.61
C THR A 166 0.96 -17.03 17.43
N LYS A 167 0.61 -18.13 16.74
CA LYS A 167 0.62 -19.44 17.37
C LYS A 167 2.02 -19.66 17.97
N PRO A 168 2.14 -20.23 19.18
CA PRO A 168 3.45 -20.55 19.74
C PRO A 168 4.21 -21.36 18.69
N ALA A 169 5.42 -20.89 18.37
CA ALA A 169 6.28 -21.55 17.40
C ALA A 169 6.39 -23.03 17.80
N GLU A 170 6.24 -23.94 16.85
CA GLU A 170 6.72 -25.30 17.06
C GLU A 170 8.22 -25.18 17.33
N ASP A 171 8.61 -25.48 18.58
CA ASP A 171 10.00 -25.63 19.00
C ASP A 171 10.67 -26.65 18.07
N GLY A 172 11.37 -26.17 17.05
CA GLY A 172 11.93 -27.06 16.04
C GLY A 172 12.81 -26.44 14.97
N SER A 173 12.82 -25.11 14.79
CA SER A 173 13.80 -24.48 13.92
C SER A 173 14.81 -23.67 14.74
N THR A 174 15.81 -24.38 15.27
CA THR A 174 17.13 -23.79 15.49
C THR A 174 17.74 -23.47 14.11
N ALA A 175 17.15 -22.52 13.37
CA ALA A 175 17.87 -21.83 12.32
C ALA A 175 18.99 -21.09 13.04
N GLY A 176 20.23 -21.56 12.83
CA GLY A 176 21.39 -21.25 13.67
C GLY A 176 21.45 -19.78 14.07
N GLU A 177 21.70 -19.53 15.35
CA GLU A 177 22.00 -18.20 15.84
C GLU A 177 23.05 -17.59 14.91
N PRO A 178 22.73 -16.50 14.18
CA PRO A 178 23.69 -15.91 13.29
C PRO A 178 24.58 -15.03 14.16
N GLY A 179 25.52 -15.67 14.89
CA GLY A 179 26.47 -15.06 15.81
C GLY A 179 27.52 -14.20 15.12
N SER A 180 27.14 -13.46 14.07
CA SER A 180 28.02 -12.54 13.35
C SER A 180 27.29 -11.41 12.59
N LEU A 181 25.95 -11.34 12.54
CA LEU A 181 25.28 -10.24 11.83
C LEU A 181 25.60 -8.90 12.49
N PRO A 182 25.65 -7.80 11.69
CA PRO A 182 25.68 -6.45 12.26
C PRO A 182 24.51 -6.22 13.21
N GLU A 183 24.72 -5.41 14.25
CA GLU A 183 23.74 -5.17 15.30
C GLU A 183 22.39 -4.70 14.76
N SER A 184 22.42 -3.78 13.78
CA SER A 184 21.24 -3.22 13.12
C SER A 184 20.40 -4.28 12.40
N LEU A 185 21.03 -5.18 11.64
CA LEU A 185 20.33 -6.29 10.99
C LEU A 185 19.81 -7.31 12.01
N ALA A 186 20.58 -7.62 13.05
CA ALA A 186 20.13 -8.47 14.14
C ALA A 186 18.91 -7.86 14.86
N ALA A 187 18.88 -6.54 15.06
CA ALA A 187 17.76 -5.82 15.62
C ALA A 187 16.52 -5.88 14.72
N PHE A 188 16.68 -5.70 13.41
CA PHE A 188 15.60 -5.88 12.44
C PHE A 188 14.98 -7.28 12.54
N HIS A 189 15.80 -8.34 12.59
CA HIS A 189 15.27 -9.70 12.74
C HIS A 189 14.56 -9.93 14.08
N ARG A 190 15.03 -9.31 15.18
CA ARG A 190 14.31 -9.33 16.46
C ARG A 190 12.93 -8.69 16.33
N LEU A 191 12.84 -7.52 15.69
CA LEU A 191 11.59 -6.83 15.43
C LEU A 191 10.66 -7.63 14.53
N ALA A 192 11.18 -8.24 13.47
CA ALA A 192 10.41 -9.05 12.54
C ALA A 192 9.82 -10.32 13.18
N ARG A 193 10.42 -10.83 14.27
CA ARG A 193 9.78 -11.88 15.11
C ARG A 193 8.59 -11.34 15.89
N LEU A 194 8.65 -10.10 16.36
CA LEU A 194 7.55 -9.44 17.08
C LEU A 194 6.46 -8.88 16.13
N ARG A 195 6.84 -8.57 14.88
CA ARG A 195 6.01 -8.01 13.82
C ARG A 195 6.28 -8.75 12.50
N PRO A 196 5.64 -9.91 12.28
CA PRO A 196 5.86 -10.73 11.07
C PRO A 196 5.53 -10.01 9.75
N ALA A 197 4.79 -8.89 9.80
CA ALA A 197 4.55 -8.01 8.66
C ALA A 197 5.84 -7.56 7.95
N LEU A 198 6.94 -7.38 8.69
CA LEU A 198 8.24 -6.98 8.14
C LEU A 198 8.80 -7.96 7.11
N TYR A 199 8.46 -9.25 7.20
CA TYR A 199 8.87 -10.26 6.21
C TYR A 199 7.87 -10.46 5.07
N ARG A 200 6.76 -9.71 5.07
CA ARG A 200 5.71 -9.76 4.02
C ARG A 200 5.70 -8.49 3.18
N PHE A 201 6.76 -7.68 3.27
CA PHE A 201 7.01 -6.58 2.36
C PHE A 201 7.06 -7.06 0.91
N HIS A 202 6.75 -6.15 0.00
CA HIS A 202 6.84 -6.42 -1.44
C HIS A 202 8.27 -6.82 -1.81
N ASP A 203 9.23 -6.01 -1.33
CA ASP A 203 10.66 -6.28 -1.41
C ASP A 203 11.16 -6.69 -0.03
N PRO A 204 11.47 -7.98 0.17
CA PRO A 204 11.73 -8.51 1.50
C PRO A 204 13.18 -8.28 1.94
N VAL A 205 13.36 -7.94 3.22
CA VAL A 205 14.58 -8.30 3.94
C VAL A 205 14.57 -9.82 4.13
N LEU A 206 15.63 -10.49 3.70
CA LEU A 206 15.75 -11.94 3.70
C LEU A 206 15.78 -12.48 5.14
N LYS A 207 14.93 -13.46 5.44
CA LYS A 207 14.92 -14.15 6.76
C LYS A 207 16.27 -14.77 7.10
N GLN A 208 16.99 -15.20 6.07
CA GLN A 208 18.35 -15.72 6.15
C GLN A 208 19.18 -14.95 5.12
N PRO A 209 19.94 -13.94 5.56
CA PRO A 209 20.87 -13.23 4.68
C PRO A 209 21.84 -14.21 4.01
N GLU A 210 22.08 -14.01 2.72
CA GLU A 210 22.85 -14.92 1.88
C GLU A 210 24.27 -14.40 1.68
N ARG A 211 25.24 -15.31 1.73
CA ARG A 211 26.63 -14.96 1.40
C ARG A 211 26.81 -15.10 -0.10
N ALA A 212 27.18 -14.01 -0.75
CA ALA A 212 27.53 -14.00 -2.16
C ALA A 212 29.04 -13.79 -2.32
N HIS A 213 29.59 -14.51 -3.30
CA HIS A 213 30.98 -14.42 -3.72
C HIS A 213 30.99 -14.17 -5.22
N GLY A 214 31.88 -13.31 -5.71
CA GLY A 214 31.90 -13.00 -7.14
C GLY A 214 32.76 -11.79 -7.50
N PRO A 215 32.52 -11.18 -8.68
CA PRO A 215 33.29 -10.02 -9.16
C PRO A 215 33.19 -8.80 -8.22
N LEU A 216 32.11 -8.72 -7.44
CA LEU A 216 31.87 -7.66 -6.44
C LEU A 216 32.54 -7.94 -5.07
N GLY A 217 33.31 -9.03 -4.95
CA GLY A 217 33.89 -9.47 -3.69
C GLY A 217 32.91 -10.21 -2.78
N ASP A 218 33.37 -10.49 -1.56
CA ASP A 218 32.59 -11.20 -0.55
C ASP A 218 31.58 -10.24 0.10
N ARG A 219 30.30 -10.57 -0.01
CA ARG A 219 29.21 -9.73 0.48
C ARG A 219 28.13 -10.55 1.17
N LEU A 220 27.39 -9.89 2.06
CA LEU A 220 26.19 -10.43 2.68
C LEU A 220 24.97 -9.72 2.07
N VAL A 221 24.22 -10.44 1.24
CA VAL A 221 22.96 -9.98 0.66
C VAL A 221 21.87 -10.13 1.73
N PHE A 222 21.19 -9.03 2.04
CA PHE A 222 20.20 -9.02 3.13
C PHE A 222 18.81 -8.57 2.68
N ALA A 223 18.66 -7.91 1.54
CA ALA A 223 17.37 -7.58 0.95
C ALA A 223 17.42 -7.71 -0.57
N VAL A 224 16.26 -7.91 -1.19
CA VAL A 224 16.13 -8.04 -2.65
C VAL A 224 14.96 -7.24 -3.16
N TRP A 225 15.08 -6.66 -4.35
CA TRP A 225 13.96 -6.07 -5.06
C TRP A 225 13.24 -7.17 -5.82
N ASN A 226 12.02 -7.49 -5.37
CA ASN A 226 11.28 -8.59 -5.96
C ASN A 226 10.80 -8.20 -7.37
N GLY A 227 11.21 -8.98 -8.36
CA GLY A 227 10.81 -8.80 -9.76
C GLY A 227 11.70 -7.88 -10.61
N ALA A 228 12.79 -7.33 -10.05
CA ALA A 228 13.68 -6.41 -10.77
C ALA A 228 15.14 -6.89 -10.88
N SER A 229 15.49 -8.10 -10.42
CA SER A 229 16.89 -8.59 -10.45
C SER A 229 17.86 -7.62 -9.76
N MET A 230 17.50 -7.11 -8.58
CA MET A 230 18.33 -6.20 -7.81
C MET A 230 18.46 -6.68 -6.36
N ASP A 231 19.63 -6.44 -5.75
CA ASP A 231 19.91 -6.82 -4.37
C ASP A 231 20.49 -5.64 -3.54
N TRP A 232 20.28 -5.69 -2.23
CA TRP A 232 21.03 -4.87 -1.28
C TRP A 232 21.93 -5.74 -0.43
N SER A 233 23.18 -5.30 -0.31
CA SER A 233 24.22 -6.05 0.37
C SER A 233 25.17 -5.16 1.17
N ILE A 234 25.92 -5.79 2.06
CA ILE A 234 27.01 -5.17 2.81
C ILE A 234 28.32 -5.96 2.58
N PRO A 235 29.49 -5.33 2.72
CA PRO A 235 30.77 -6.05 2.71
C PRO A 235 30.82 -7.13 3.79
N TRP A 236 31.37 -8.30 3.48
CA TRP A 236 31.45 -9.42 4.42
C TRP A 236 32.76 -10.21 4.30
N PRO A 237 33.44 -10.59 5.41
CA PRO A 237 33.12 -10.28 6.80
C PRO A 237 33.35 -8.79 7.13
N SER A 238 32.72 -8.33 8.21
CA SER A 238 32.91 -6.97 8.74
C SER A 238 34.39 -6.60 8.82
N GLN A 239 34.78 -5.47 8.22
CA GLN A 239 36.15 -4.99 8.22
C GLN A 239 36.50 -4.37 9.58
N GLY A 240 37.04 -5.19 10.49
CA GLY A 240 37.76 -4.73 11.69
C GLY A 240 36.96 -4.77 13.02
N PRO A 241 37.67 -4.67 14.16
CA PRO A 241 37.12 -4.85 15.51
C PRO A 241 36.35 -3.64 16.07
N ASP A 242 36.29 -2.52 15.35
CA ASP A 242 35.45 -1.37 15.68
C ASP A 242 34.23 -1.40 14.74
N GLU A 243 33.09 -1.80 15.31
CA GLU A 243 31.76 -2.04 14.72
C GLU A 243 31.17 -0.78 14.03
N ALA A 244 31.76 -0.31 12.94
CA ALA A 244 31.15 0.72 12.11
C ALA A 244 29.88 0.17 11.46
N ASP A 245 28.80 0.96 11.49
CA ASP A 245 27.57 0.64 10.78
C ASP A 245 27.88 0.48 9.28
N PRO A 246 27.73 -0.73 8.70
CA PRO A 246 28.31 -1.03 7.40
C PRO A 246 27.64 -0.25 6.27
N PRO A 247 28.40 0.18 5.24
CA PRO A 247 27.82 0.81 4.05
C PRO A 247 26.97 -0.20 3.29
N VAL A 248 25.85 0.28 2.75
CA VAL A 248 24.91 -0.54 1.96
C VAL A 248 25.13 -0.29 0.47
N TRP A 249 25.19 -1.37 -0.29
CA TRP A 249 25.32 -1.36 -1.74
C TRP A 249 24.03 -1.86 -2.37
N HIS A 250 23.44 -1.06 -3.25
CA HIS A 250 22.41 -1.48 -4.20
C HIS A 250 23.09 -2.01 -5.46
N THR A 251 22.75 -3.23 -5.87
CA THR A 251 23.33 -3.90 -7.04
C THR A 251 22.24 -4.24 -8.04
N GLU A 252 22.42 -3.79 -9.28
CA GLU A 252 21.56 -4.13 -10.41
C GLU A 252 22.15 -5.29 -11.18
N ASP A 253 21.29 -6.25 -11.55
CA ASP A 253 21.64 -7.47 -12.26
C ASP A 253 22.87 -8.17 -11.66
N PRO A 254 22.81 -8.58 -10.38
CA PRO A 254 23.97 -9.09 -9.63
C PRO A 254 24.61 -10.36 -10.23
N ASP A 255 23.90 -11.04 -11.12
CA ASP A 255 24.33 -12.26 -11.82
C ASP A 255 25.01 -11.97 -13.19
N ASP A 256 24.99 -10.71 -13.65
CA ASP A 256 25.63 -10.31 -14.90
C ASP A 256 27.16 -10.23 -14.78
N ALA A 257 27.84 -10.18 -15.92
CA ALA A 257 29.30 -10.17 -15.98
C ALA A 257 29.93 -8.85 -15.47
N ASP A 258 29.17 -7.75 -15.52
CA ASP A 258 29.58 -6.40 -15.12
C ASP A 258 28.41 -5.70 -14.41
N PRO A 259 28.08 -6.11 -13.17
CA PRO A 259 26.93 -5.59 -12.44
C PRO A 259 27.14 -4.13 -12.04
N GLU A 260 26.10 -3.31 -12.15
CA GLU A 260 26.13 -1.92 -11.71
C GLU A 260 25.92 -1.85 -10.19
N THR A 261 26.81 -1.16 -9.49
CA THR A 261 26.76 -1.02 -8.03
C THR A 261 26.68 0.44 -7.64
N ILE A 262 25.70 0.74 -6.79
CA ILE A 262 25.38 2.08 -6.33
C ILE A 262 25.47 2.06 -4.81
N LEU A 263 26.29 2.95 -4.26
CA LEU A 263 26.39 3.12 -2.82
C LEU A 263 25.16 3.89 -2.33
N GLU A 264 24.41 3.31 -1.40
CA GLU A 264 23.34 4.02 -0.70
C GLU A 264 23.94 5.10 0.20
N GLU A 265 23.26 6.24 0.32
CA GLU A 265 23.74 7.34 1.15
C GLU A 265 23.72 7.01 2.65
N GLU A 266 22.78 6.17 3.06
CA GLU A 266 22.61 5.77 4.46
C GLU A 266 23.37 4.47 4.78
N PRO A 267 24.11 4.41 5.91
CA PRO A 267 24.67 3.16 6.40
C PRO A 267 23.55 2.26 6.96
N MET A 268 23.86 0.97 7.18
CA MET A 268 22.86 -0.08 7.39
C MET A 268 21.78 0.22 8.44
N SER A 269 22.11 0.81 9.58
CA SER A 269 21.12 1.10 10.63
C SER A 269 20.07 2.12 10.19
N ARG A 270 20.49 3.16 9.46
CA ARG A 270 19.62 4.23 8.93
C ARG A 270 18.95 3.80 7.63
N PHE A 271 19.64 3.02 6.80
CA PHE A 271 19.09 2.37 5.62
C PHE A 271 17.93 1.43 5.99
N LEU A 272 18.07 0.58 7.03
CA LEU A 272 16.99 -0.33 7.43
C LEU A 272 15.74 0.44 7.87
N LEU A 273 15.88 1.59 8.53
CA LEU A 273 14.76 2.49 8.81
C LEU A 273 14.16 3.05 7.51
N GLN A 274 15.00 3.59 6.62
CA GLN A 274 14.60 4.16 5.33
C GLN A 274 13.82 3.15 4.46
N PHE A 275 14.39 1.96 4.28
CA PHE A 275 13.79 0.83 3.57
C PHE A 275 12.46 0.41 4.20
N THR A 276 12.39 0.36 5.53
CA THR A 276 11.14 0.04 6.24
C THR A 276 10.06 1.10 6.02
N LEU A 277 10.43 2.40 5.97
CA LEU A 277 9.49 3.49 5.68
C LEU A 277 8.94 3.38 4.25
N PHE A 278 9.81 3.10 3.27
CA PHE A 278 9.42 2.86 1.89
C PHE A 278 8.40 1.71 1.79
N GLN A 279 8.75 0.54 2.32
CA GLN A 279 7.87 -0.63 2.29
C GLN A 279 6.58 -0.42 3.10
N ALA A 280 6.64 0.31 4.22
CA ALA A 280 5.46 0.67 5.00
C ALA A 280 4.51 1.61 4.25
N GLN A 281 5.04 2.53 3.43
CA GLN A 281 4.24 3.40 2.57
C GLN A 281 3.54 2.59 1.48
N ILE A 282 4.27 1.70 0.80
CA ILE A 282 3.70 0.81 -0.23
C ILE A 282 2.62 -0.09 0.37
N ALA A 283 2.90 -0.69 1.54
CA ALA A 283 2.00 -1.62 2.21
C ALA A 283 0.88 -0.94 3.03
N ALA A 284 0.81 0.40 3.05
CA ALA A 284 -0.21 1.11 3.82
C ALA A 284 -1.64 0.70 3.36
N PRO A 285 -2.62 0.57 4.26
CA PRO A 285 -3.98 0.21 3.85
C PRO A 285 -4.70 1.29 3.02
N TYR A 286 -4.36 2.56 3.22
CA TYR A 286 -5.00 3.67 2.53
C TYR A 286 -3.95 4.56 1.88
N HIS A 287 -4.18 4.93 0.64
CA HIS A 287 -3.27 5.75 -0.14
C HIS A 287 -3.91 7.04 -0.62
N ALA A 288 -3.06 8.05 -0.78
CA ALA A 288 -3.36 9.21 -1.59
C ALA A 288 -2.12 9.57 -2.41
N ARG A 289 -2.27 9.76 -3.72
CA ARG A 289 -1.16 10.10 -4.63
C ARG A 289 -1.55 11.27 -5.49
N THR A 290 -0.71 12.28 -5.56
CA THR A 290 -0.93 13.42 -6.45
C THR A 290 -0.53 13.08 -7.88
N TYR A 291 -1.11 13.79 -8.86
CA TYR A 291 -0.40 13.99 -10.12
C TYR A 291 0.87 14.81 -9.89
N SER A 292 1.77 14.84 -10.87
CA SER A 292 2.89 15.79 -10.87
C SER A 292 2.38 17.20 -10.60
N THR A 293 2.97 17.86 -9.61
CA THR A 293 2.58 19.20 -9.17
C THR A 293 3.82 20.07 -9.02
N PRO A 294 3.71 21.40 -9.16
CA PRO A 294 4.86 22.28 -8.92
C PRO A 294 5.38 22.14 -7.49
N THR A 295 6.70 22.07 -7.31
CA THR A 295 7.35 21.87 -5.99
C THR A 295 6.93 22.89 -4.93
N ALA A 296 6.64 24.14 -5.33
CA ALA A 296 6.12 25.19 -4.42
C ALA A 296 4.77 24.83 -3.75
N ARG A 297 4.03 23.83 -4.28
CA ARG A 297 2.78 23.36 -3.66
C ARG A 297 3.03 22.57 -2.38
N LEU A 298 4.25 22.08 -2.14
CA LEU A 298 4.61 21.36 -0.92
C LEU A 298 4.72 22.27 0.30
N ASP A 299 4.88 23.58 0.12
CA ASP A 299 5.00 24.53 1.24
C ASP A 299 3.83 24.44 2.22
N ALA A 300 2.64 24.11 1.71
CA ALA A 300 1.45 23.94 2.52
C ALA A 300 1.48 22.67 3.40
N LEU A 301 2.31 21.67 3.06
CA LEU A 301 2.46 20.41 3.78
C LEU A 301 3.46 20.52 4.94
N TRP A 302 4.43 21.44 4.89
CA TRP A 302 5.48 21.57 5.91
C TRP A 302 4.97 21.94 7.31
N ASN A 303 3.77 22.52 7.40
CA ASN A 303 3.12 22.78 8.69
C ASN A 303 2.46 21.54 9.31
N MET A 304 2.21 20.50 8.51
CA MET A 304 1.52 19.27 8.93
C MET A 304 2.49 18.09 9.07
N LEU A 305 3.51 18.04 8.21
CA LEU A 305 4.43 16.93 8.12
C LEU A 305 5.79 17.29 8.74
N ARG A 306 6.32 16.33 9.49
CA ARG A 306 7.68 16.38 10.03
C ARG A 306 8.63 15.68 9.06
N PRO A 307 9.71 16.32 8.58
CA PRO A 307 10.72 15.63 7.78
C PRO A 307 11.44 14.56 8.62
N VAL A 308 11.69 13.40 8.04
CA VAL A 308 12.57 12.39 8.63
C VAL A 308 14.01 12.75 8.24
N PRO A 309 14.96 12.88 9.17
CA PRO A 309 16.32 13.33 8.87
C PRO A 309 17.14 12.17 8.31
N LEU A 310 16.75 11.68 7.13
CA LEU A 310 17.44 10.71 6.31
C LEU A 310 17.78 11.35 4.96
N SER A 311 18.86 10.88 4.35
CA SER A 311 19.15 11.11 2.95
C SER A 311 18.04 10.56 2.04
N PRO A 312 17.98 10.98 0.77
CA PRO A 312 17.06 10.40 -0.20
C PRO A 312 17.27 8.89 -0.38
N PHE A 313 16.17 8.14 -0.53
CA PHE A 313 16.23 6.71 -0.87
C PHE A 313 16.33 6.55 -2.38
N LEU A 314 17.15 5.60 -2.83
CA LEU A 314 17.41 5.37 -4.26
C LEU A 314 17.80 6.68 -4.98
N PRO A 315 18.91 7.33 -4.58
CA PRO A 315 19.27 8.67 -5.03
C PRO A 315 19.53 8.78 -6.54
N THR A 316 19.84 7.67 -7.21
CA THR A 316 20.01 7.59 -8.67
C THR A 316 18.69 7.42 -9.44
N TYR A 317 17.59 7.18 -8.73
CA TYR A 317 16.26 6.95 -9.27
C TYR A 317 15.32 8.12 -8.91
N GLU A 318 14.32 7.86 -8.06
CA GLU A 318 13.30 8.84 -7.66
C GLU A 318 13.78 9.75 -6.51
N ALA A 319 14.92 9.43 -5.87
CA ALA A 319 15.49 10.20 -4.76
C ALA A 319 14.44 10.56 -3.69
N GLU A 320 13.75 9.54 -3.20
CA GLU A 320 12.56 9.71 -2.38
C GLU A 320 12.89 10.24 -0.98
N LYS A 321 12.12 11.22 -0.53
CA LYS A 321 12.24 11.80 0.81
C LYS A 321 11.02 11.46 1.64
N PHE A 322 11.25 11.11 2.91
CA PHE A 322 10.19 10.72 3.84
C PHE A 322 9.81 11.85 4.78
N PHE A 323 8.50 12.02 4.96
CA PHE A 323 7.91 12.92 5.94
C PHE A 323 6.77 12.19 6.66
N VAL A 324 6.49 12.59 7.89
CA VAL A 324 5.54 11.86 8.75
C VAL A 324 4.64 12.78 9.55
N ALA A 325 3.44 12.31 9.81
CA ALA A 325 2.52 12.83 10.81
C ALA A 325 1.86 11.65 11.54
N PRO A 326 1.16 11.85 12.67
CA PRO A 326 0.54 10.73 13.38
C PRO A 326 -0.36 9.88 12.49
N GLY A 327 0.00 8.60 12.29
CA GLY A 327 -0.72 7.66 11.42
C GLY A 327 -0.59 7.89 9.91
N LEU A 328 0.33 8.76 9.48
CA LEU A 328 0.53 9.15 8.09
C LEU A 328 2.03 9.13 7.71
N LEU A 329 2.35 8.39 6.65
CA LEU A 329 3.64 8.47 5.97
C LEU A 329 3.45 9.24 4.67
N ALA A 330 4.38 10.12 4.36
CA ALA A 330 4.47 10.81 3.09
C ALA A 330 5.83 10.53 2.46
N MET A 331 5.80 10.23 1.16
CA MET A 331 6.95 9.99 0.33
C MET A 331 6.90 10.99 -0.82
N VAL A 332 7.98 11.75 -0.95
CA VAL A 332 8.08 12.85 -1.92
C VAL A 332 9.21 12.52 -2.87
N SER A 333 8.86 12.33 -4.13
CA SER A 333 9.79 12.33 -5.25
C SER A 333 9.73 13.71 -5.90
N SER A 334 10.88 14.33 -6.18
CA SER A 334 10.94 15.69 -6.71
C SER A 334 12.14 15.88 -7.61
N ASP A 335 11.93 16.54 -8.75
CA ASP A 335 12.99 17.18 -9.53
C ASP A 335 12.98 18.71 -9.29
N GLU A 336 13.72 19.48 -10.10
CA GLU A 336 13.82 20.93 -9.97
C GLU A 336 12.48 21.67 -10.07
N ASN A 337 11.48 21.11 -10.77
CA ASN A 337 10.25 21.81 -11.14
C ASN A 337 8.98 21.07 -10.69
N GLU A 338 9.00 19.74 -10.71
CA GLU A 338 7.86 18.88 -10.46
C GLU A 338 8.10 17.95 -9.26
N THR A 339 7.01 17.64 -8.58
CA THR A 339 7.01 16.68 -7.48
C THR A 339 5.77 15.81 -7.53
N VAL A 340 5.95 14.57 -7.12
CA VAL A 340 4.88 13.62 -6.85
C VAL A 340 4.91 13.32 -5.36
N VAL A 341 3.76 13.45 -4.72
CA VAL A 341 3.59 13.10 -3.31
C VAL A 341 2.69 11.89 -3.20
N SER A 342 3.19 10.89 -2.51
CA SER A 342 2.46 9.67 -2.16
C SER A 342 2.30 9.62 -0.64
N PHE A 343 1.08 9.40 -0.18
CA PHE A 343 0.73 9.24 1.22
C PHE A 343 0.29 7.82 1.48
N GLY A 344 0.74 7.24 2.59
CA GLY A 344 0.22 5.99 3.15
C GLY A 344 -0.33 6.24 4.55
N ALA A 345 -1.52 5.74 4.84
CA ALA A 345 -2.19 5.91 6.13
C ALA A 345 -2.74 4.59 6.68
N LEU A 346 -2.72 4.45 8.02
CA LEU A 346 -3.33 3.32 8.72
C LEU A 346 -4.85 3.43 8.84
N HIS A 347 -5.36 4.66 8.81
CA HIS A 347 -6.78 4.96 8.85
C HIS A 347 -7.14 5.94 7.75
N ARG A 348 -8.23 5.64 7.02
CA ARG A 348 -8.77 6.48 5.95
C ARG A 348 -8.96 7.94 6.37
N GLY A 349 -9.51 8.16 7.57
CA GLY A 349 -9.77 9.50 8.11
C GLY A 349 -8.51 10.37 8.29
N THR A 350 -7.33 9.75 8.35
CA THR A 350 -6.05 10.47 8.43
C THR A 350 -5.72 11.21 7.12
N LEU A 351 -6.27 10.77 6.00
CA LEU A 351 -6.09 11.42 4.70
C LEU A 351 -7.03 12.62 4.51
N THR A 352 -8.18 12.65 5.20
CA THR A 352 -9.20 13.70 5.01
C THR A 352 -8.68 15.14 5.15
N PRO A 353 -7.79 15.49 6.11
CA PRO A 353 -7.20 16.82 6.20
C PRO A 353 -6.47 17.28 4.92
N LEU A 354 -5.92 16.35 4.13
CA LEU A 354 -5.18 16.66 2.90
C LEU A 354 -6.05 17.35 1.84
N LEU A 355 -7.38 17.17 1.89
CA LEU A 355 -8.31 17.84 0.98
C LEU A 355 -8.27 19.37 1.10
N ALA A 356 -7.95 19.91 2.28
CA ALA A 356 -7.86 21.35 2.50
C ALA A 356 -6.74 22.01 1.70
N HIS A 357 -5.79 21.23 1.19
CA HIS A 357 -4.62 21.72 0.45
C HIS A 357 -4.85 21.78 -1.07
N GLY A 358 -6.00 21.27 -1.55
CA GLY A 358 -6.43 21.42 -2.94
C GLY A 358 -5.50 20.74 -3.96
N PHE A 359 -4.90 19.60 -3.61
CA PHE A 359 -4.14 18.81 -4.56
C PHE A 359 -5.04 18.18 -5.62
N HIS A 360 -4.48 18.00 -6.82
CA HIS A 360 -5.07 17.14 -7.85
C HIS A 360 -4.59 15.72 -7.61
N TRP A 361 -5.51 14.85 -7.26
CA TRP A 361 -5.22 13.47 -6.87
C TRP A 361 -5.29 12.54 -8.07
N PHE A 362 -4.24 11.76 -8.28
CA PHE A 362 -4.27 10.56 -9.12
C PHE A 362 -5.05 9.44 -8.41
N GLN A 363 -4.82 9.30 -7.11
CA GLN A 363 -5.53 8.39 -6.21
C GLN A 363 -5.83 9.10 -4.89
N PHE A 364 -7.01 8.86 -4.32
CA PHE A 364 -7.35 9.35 -2.98
C PHE A 364 -8.37 8.44 -2.31
N ASP A 365 -7.91 7.63 -1.36
CA ASP A 365 -8.77 6.67 -0.68
C ASP A 365 -9.57 7.29 0.48
N GLY A 366 -9.20 8.51 0.91
CA GLY A 366 -9.65 9.27 2.11
C GLY A 366 -11.02 9.92 2.08
#